data_AF-A0A0N4TTV5-F1
#
_entry.id   AF-A0A0N4TTV5-F1
#
_cell.length_a   1.000
_cell.length_b   1.000
_cell.length_c   1.000
_cell.angle_alpha   90.00
_cell.angle_beta   90.00
_cell.angle_gamma   90.00
#
_symmetry.space_group_name_H-M   'P 1'
#
loop_
_entity.id
_entity.type
_entity.pdbx_description
1 polymer ?
#
loop_
_entity_poly.entity_id
_entity_poly.type
_entity_poly.pdbx_seq_one_letter_code
_entity_poly.pdbx_strand_id
1 'polypeptide(L)'
;MRSKSLRSALRTPSTPNLGMRKTVHFADSFGLDLVHQNYYEADDFSVELQKFGATFPPLSTKIIKRPRNVMLTLAKFHERTDAEIDYLTRNQAVCLECVKFVDMNIIGTINVLNIAYEKQVYIRYTTDNWRTNIETIGRYKSSVTNDDTIDKFTFIISLPTDFPLGATCEFCIRYIVNGITYWDNNKRANYIVEAVGNIPIDMKLIAKTFKLSKNTHNQQMIKD
;
A
#
# COMPACT_ATOMS: atom_id res chain seq x y z
N MET A 1 9.28 -3.63 -54.34
CA MET A 1 9.99 -4.94 -54.35
C MET A 1 9.50 -5.79 -53.19
N ARG A 2 9.25 -7.07 -53.48
CA ARG A 2 8.58 -8.10 -52.65
C ARG A 2 9.15 -8.28 -51.23
N SER A 3 8.25 -8.40 -50.25
CA SER A 3 8.54 -8.98 -48.93
C SER A 3 8.99 -10.45 -49.08
N LYS A 4 10.10 -10.81 -48.42
CA LYS A 4 10.58 -12.20 -48.36
C LYS A 4 9.98 -12.86 -47.12
N SER A 5 9.03 -13.77 -47.33
CA SER A 5 8.50 -14.66 -46.30
C SER A 5 9.60 -15.61 -45.81
N LEU A 6 9.79 -15.73 -44.50
CA LEU A 6 10.72 -16.67 -43.88
C LEU A 6 10.02 -18.00 -43.59
N ARG A 7 10.74 -19.09 -43.83
CA ARG A 7 10.23 -20.46 -43.88
C ARG A 7 9.71 -20.94 -42.52
N SER A 8 8.54 -21.59 -42.56
CA SER A 8 7.95 -22.37 -41.47
C SER A 8 8.92 -23.42 -40.92
N ALA A 9 9.07 -23.48 -39.59
CA ALA A 9 9.97 -24.40 -38.89
C ALA A 9 9.22 -25.52 -38.14
N LEU A 10 8.11 -26.01 -38.70
CA LEU A 10 7.60 -27.34 -38.36
C LEU A 10 8.60 -28.40 -38.85
N ARG A 11 9.46 -28.89 -37.96
CA ARG A 11 10.14 -30.19 -38.10
C ARG A 11 9.93 -31.01 -36.82
N THR A 12 9.38 -32.21 -37.03
CA THR A 12 9.30 -33.34 -36.10
C THR A 12 10.66 -34.04 -35.97
N PRO A 13 10.84 -34.95 -34.98
CA PRO A 13 12.03 -35.00 -34.13
C PRO A 13 13.12 -35.95 -34.62
N SER A 14 14.37 -35.66 -34.23
CA SER A 14 15.43 -36.68 -34.13
C SER A 14 16.02 -36.66 -32.71
N THR A 15 15.88 -37.77 -32.00
CA THR A 15 16.59 -38.11 -30.75
C THR A 15 17.58 -39.24 -31.03
N PRO A 16 18.54 -39.58 -30.15
CA PRO A 16 18.97 -38.88 -28.92
C PRO A 16 20.49 -38.60 -28.94
N ASN A 17 20.97 -37.57 -28.24
CA ASN A 17 22.22 -37.67 -27.47
C ASN A 17 22.41 -36.48 -26.52
N LEU A 18 22.95 -36.86 -25.37
CA LEU A 18 23.13 -36.20 -24.08
C LEU A 18 23.63 -34.74 -24.12
N GLY A 19 22.89 -33.86 -23.44
CA GLY A 19 23.47 -32.76 -22.65
C GLY A 19 23.86 -31.46 -23.37
N MET A 20 22.89 -30.73 -23.93
CA MET A 20 22.75 -29.26 -23.83
C MET A 20 21.63 -28.78 -24.77
N ARG A 21 20.44 -28.53 -24.23
CA ARG A 21 19.37 -27.85 -24.98
C ARG A 21 19.79 -26.38 -25.15
N LYS A 22 20.14 -25.98 -26.38
CA LYS A 22 20.35 -24.57 -26.72
C LYS A 22 19.00 -23.86 -26.78
N THR A 23 18.72 -23.00 -25.81
CA THR A 23 17.54 -22.13 -25.79
C THR A 23 17.91 -20.74 -26.28
N VAL A 24 17.11 -20.19 -27.19
CA VAL A 24 17.26 -18.82 -27.70
C VAL A 24 16.38 -17.91 -26.84
N HIS A 25 16.97 -16.88 -26.25
CA HIS A 25 16.23 -15.82 -25.56
C HIS A 25 16.41 -14.52 -26.35
N PHE A 26 15.30 -13.86 -26.67
CA PHE A 26 15.30 -12.51 -27.20
C PHE A 26 14.86 -11.59 -26.06
N ALA A 27 15.76 -10.69 -25.66
CA ALA A 27 15.51 -9.69 -24.63
C ALA A 27 15.88 -8.35 -25.26
N ASP A 28 14.94 -7.70 -25.96
CA ASP A 28 15.21 -6.52 -26.79
C ASP A 28 16.52 -6.64 -27.64
N SER A 29 17.12 -5.54 -28.10
CA SER A 29 18.38 -5.58 -28.87
C SER A 29 19.63 -5.67 -27.97
N PHE A 30 19.48 -5.70 -26.65
CA PHE A 30 20.54 -5.59 -25.65
C PHE A 30 20.63 -6.77 -24.67
N GLY A 31 19.72 -7.74 -24.72
CA GLY A 31 19.84 -8.98 -23.95
C GLY A 31 19.61 -8.83 -22.44
N LEU A 32 18.93 -7.77 -22.00
CA LEU A 32 18.74 -7.47 -20.57
C LEU A 32 17.53 -8.22 -20.00
N ASP A 33 17.72 -8.84 -18.83
CA ASP A 33 16.61 -9.47 -18.11
C ASP A 33 15.54 -8.42 -17.77
N LEU A 34 14.34 -8.63 -18.34
CA LEU A 34 13.16 -7.82 -18.03
C LEU A 34 12.75 -8.11 -16.59
N VAL A 35 12.96 -7.10 -15.74
CA VAL A 35 12.40 -6.97 -14.39
C VAL A 35 13.08 -7.84 -13.32
N HIS A 36 13.88 -7.17 -12.48
CA HIS A 36 14.34 -7.70 -11.20
C HIS A 36 13.16 -7.76 -10.23
N GLN A 37 12.49 -8.91 -10.17
CA GLN A 37 11.42 -9.16 -9.20
C GLN A 37 12.04 -9.48 -7.84
N ASN A 38 12.08 -8.48 -6.95
CA ASN A 38 12.40 -8.73 -5.54
C ASN A 38 11.23 -9.48 -4.90
N TYR A 39 11.45 -10.76 -4.59
CA TYR A 39 10.57 -11.50 -3.70
C TYR A 39 10.93 -11.14 -2.27
N TYR A 40 10.13 -10.27 -1.66
CA TYR A 40 10.23 -10.00 -0.23
C TYR A 40 9.42 -11.06 0.51
N GLU A 41 10.10 -11.89 1.30
CA GLU A 41 9.47 -12.80 2.28
C GLU A 41 8.77 -11.94 3.36
N ALA A 42 7.63 -12.40 3.88
CA ALA A 42 6.85 -11.66 4.90
C ALA A 42 7.65 -11.40 6.21
N ASP A 43 8.77 -12.09 6.38
CA ASP A 43 9.67 -11.94 7.52
C ASP A 43 10.49 -10.64 7.48
N ASP A 44 10.77 -10.05 6.32
CA ASP A 44 11.52 -8.78 6.24
C ASP A 44 10.73 -7.62 6.85
N PHE A 45 9.41 -7.57 6.60
CA PHE A 45 8.52 -6.61 7.26
C PHE A 45 8.41 -6.87 8.75
N SER A 46 8.44 -8.14 9.18
CA SER A 46 8.37 -8.50 10.59
C SER A 46 9.61 -8.02 11.35
N VAL A 47 10.79 -8.09 10.73
CA VAL A 47 12.05 -7.57 11.29
C VAL A 47 12.03 -6.04 11.38
N GLU A 48 11.54 -5.34 10.36
CA GLU A 48 11.32 -3.88 10.44
C GLU A 48 10.33 -3.52 11.54
N LEU A 49 9.18 -4.19 11.63
CA LEU A 49 8.12 -3.95 12.63
C LEU A 49 8.62 -4.19 14.08
N GLN A 50 9.46 -5.21 14.30
CA GLN A 50 10.10 -5.47 15.59
C GLN A 50 11.06 -4.34 16.00
N LYS A 51 11.79 -3.75 15.03
CA LYS A 51 12.65 -2.59 15.27
C LYS A 51 11.87 -1.35 15.70
N PHE A 52 10.59 -1.28 15.36
CA PHE A 52 9.64 -0.25 15.81
C PHE A 52 8.87 -0.62 17.09
N GLY A 53 9.37 -1.57 17.89
CA GLY A 53 8.83 -1.86 19.23
C GLY A 53 7.43 -2.47 19.25
N ALA A 54 6.99 -3.08 18.13
CA ALA A 54 5.80 -3.91 18.13
C ALA A 54 6.16 -5.26 18.80
N THR A 55 5.84 -5.41 20.09
CA THR A 55 6.00 -6.69 20.79
C THR A 55 4.89 -7.63 20.36
N PHE A 56 5.16 -8.49 19.37
CA PHE A 56 4.24 -9.57 19.02
C PHE A 56 4.43 -10.73 20.01
N PRO A 57 3.39 -11.20 20.71
CA PRO A 57 3.49 -12.41 21.50
C PRO A 57 3.80 -13.61 20.59
N PRO A 58 4.64 -14.55 21.01
CA PRO A 58 4.91 -15.76 20.24
C PRO A 58 3.60 -16.50 19.99
N LEU A 59 3.30 -16.81 18.73
CA LEU A 59 2.07 -17.51 18.35
C LEU A 59 2.05 -18.89 19.01
N SER A 60 1.18 -19.07 20.00
CA SER A 60 0.70 -20.39 20.42
C SER A 60 -0.19 -20.94 19.29
N THR A 61 0.24 -22.05 18.71
CA THR A 61 -0.41 -22.75 17.61
C THR A 61 -1.71 -23.43 18.07
N LYS A 62 -2.78 -22.65 18.17
CA LYS A 62 -4.15 -23.15 17.96
C LYS A 62 -4.80 -22.30 16.87
N ILE A 63 -4.36 -22.52 15.64
CA ILE A 63 -4.79 -21.76 14.48
C ILE A 63 -6.20 -22.21 14.08
N ILE A 64 -7.22 -21.56 14.63
CA ILE A 64 -8.53 -21.48 13.98
C ILE A 64 -8.34 -20.47 12.84
N LYS A 65 -8.00 -20.96 11.63
CA LYS A 65 -7.96 -20.16 10.40
C LYS A 65 -9.40 -19.77 10.03
N ARG A 66 -9.97 -18.75 10.68
CA ARG A 66 -11.10 -18.02 10.09
C ARG A 66 -10.52 -17.20 8.93
N PRO A 67 -10.99 -17.36 7.68
CA PRO A 67 -10.63 -16.42 6.63
C PRO A 67 -11.19 -15.07 7.05
N ARG A 68 -10.31 -14.15 7.47
CA ARG A 68 -10.70 -12.75 7.63
C ARG A 68 -10.89 -12.21 6.23
N ASN A 69 -12.13 -12.14 5.80
CA ASN A 69 -12.50 -11.48 4.55
C ASN A 69 -12.47 -9.94 4.72
N VAL A 70 -11.52 -9.40 5.49
CA VAL A 70 -11.40 -7.97 5.78
C VAL A 70 -10.04 -7.50 5.32
N MET A 71 -10.01 -6.41 4.58
CA MET A 71 -8.81 -5.72 4.14
C MET A 71 -8.98 -4.23 4.44
N LEU A 72 -7.88 -3.56 4.75
CA LEU A 72 -7.87 -2.10 4.94
C LEU A 72 -7.63 -1.39 3.62
N THR A 73 -8.31 -0.27 3.42
CA THR A 73 -8.08 0.62 2.27
C THR A 73 -8.12 2.08 2.71
N LEU A 74 -7.32 2.93 2.06
CA LEU A 74 -7.30 4.36 2.34
C LEU A 74 -8.36 5.05 1.46
N ALA A 75 -9.43 5.55 2.08
CA ALA A 75 -10.51 6.23 1.38
C ALA A 75 -10.09 7.65 0.99
N LYS A 76 -10.46 8.06 -0.23
CA LYS A 76 -10.33 9.44 -0.73
C LYS A 76 -8.89 9.99 -0.75
N PHE A 77 -7.88 9.13 -0.75
CA PHE A 77 -6.49 9.56 -0.91
C PHE A 77 -6.12 9.59 -2.39
N HIS A 78 -5.80 10.77 -2.89
CA HIS A 78 -5.21 10.92 -4.21
C HIS A 78 -3.72 10.56 -4.10
N GLU A 79 -3.24 9.67 -4.97
CA GLU A 79 -1.80 9.44 -5.11
C GLU A 79 -1.15 10.78 -5.47
N ARG A 80 -0.21 11.22 -4.62
CA ARG A 80 0.55 12.44 -4.83
C ARG A 80 1.92 12.09 -5.37
N THR A 81 2.41 12.93 -6.27
CA THR A 81 3.79 12.85 -6.75
C THR A 81 4.76 13.27 -5.65
N ASP A 82 6.01 12.81 -5.73
CA ASP A 82 7.07 13.20 -4.79
C ASP A 82 7.23 14.72 -4.72
N ALA A 83 7.11 15.41 -5.86
CA ALA A 83 7.20 16.87 -5.93
C ALA A 83 6.06 17.57 -5.17
N GLU A 84 4.83 17.06 -5.21
CA GLU A 84 3.71 17.59 -4.44
C GLU A 84 3.89 17.34 -2.94
N ILE A 85 4.38 16.15 -2.58
CA ILE A 85 4.68 15.80 -1.17
C ILE A 85 5.75 16.73 -0.62
N ASP A 86 6.82 16.98 -1.37
CA ASP A 86 7.89 17.91 -1.00
C ASP A 86 7.37 19.33 -0.85
N TYR A 87 6.59 19.82 -1.83
CA TYR A 87 5.98 21.15 -1.76
C TYR A 87 5.08 21.32 -0.52
N LEU A 88 4.21 20.34 -0.26
CA LEU A 88 3.33 20.36 0.92
C LEU A 88 4.13 20.33 2.22
N THR A 89 5.15 19.47 2.30
CA THR A 89 6.03 19.38 3.48
C THR A 89 6.70 20.72 3.77
N ARG A 90 7.22 21.41 2.75
CA ARG A 90 7.86 22.71 2.93
C ARG A 90 6.88 23.82 3.34
N ASN A 91 5.63 23.75 2.91
CA ASN A 91 4.63 24.78 3.23
C ASN A 91 3.96 24.58 4.59
N GLN A 92 3.71 23.34 5.00
CA GLN A 92 2.94 23.02 6.21
C GLN A 92 3.77 22.32 7.30
N ALA A 93 5.09 22.17 7.07
CA ALA A 93 6.10 21.54 7.91
C ALA A 93 5.94 20.02 8.18
N VAL A 94 4.78 19.43 7.90
CA VAL A 94 4.52 17.99 8.07
C VAL A 94 3.60 17.48 6.99
N CYS A 95 3.87 16.30 6.44
CA CYS A 95 3.09 15.76 5.36
C CYS A 95 3.10 14.23 5.40
N LEU A 96 1.94 13.58 5.32
CA LEU A 96 1.90 12.14 5.04
C LEU A 96 2.51 11.89 3.65
N GLU A 97 3.44 10.95 3.53
CA GLU A 97 4.00 10.53 2.23
C GLU A 97 3.15 9.41 1.64
N CYS A 98 3.04 8.29 2.37
CA CYS A 98 2.28 7.12 1.93
C CYS A 98 1.74 6.32 3.12
N VAL A 99 0.79 5.44 2.82
CA VAL A 99 0.23 4.45 3.76
C VAL A 99 0.29 3.08 3.11
N LYS A 100 0.73 2.08 3.88
CA LYS A 100 0.76 0.68 3.53
C LYS A 100 -0.04 -0.11 4.57
N PHE A 101 -0.62 -1.23 4.14
CA PHE A 101 -1.39 -2.09 5.01
C PHE A 101 -0.75 -3.46 5.10
N VAL A 102 -0.56 -3.95 6.33
CA VAL A 102 -0.12 -5.32 6.63
C VAL A 102 -1.10 -5.88 7.64
N ASP A 103 -1.95 -6.81 7.21
CA ASP A 103 -3.13 -7.28 7.96
C ASP A 103 -4.02 -6.11 8.45
N MET A 104 -4.13 -5.94 9.77
CA MET A 104 -4.89 -4.88 10.44
C MET A 104 -4.02 -3.71 10.87
N ASN A 105 -2.76 -3.65 10.40
CA ASN A 105 -1.84 -2.57 10.71
C ASN A 105 -1.83 -1.53 9.58
N ILE A 106 -1.98 -0.27 9.99
CA ILE A 106 -1.80 0.90 9.15
C ILE A 106 -0.37 1.39 9.37
N ILE A 107 0.47 1.27 8.34
CA ILE A 107 1.88 1.69 8.40
C ILE A 107 2.03 2.92 7.52
N GLY A 108 2.33 4.07 8.10
CA GLY A 108 2.49 5.31 7.34
C GLY A 108 3.91 5.83 7.37
N THR A 109 4.34 6.45 6.27
CA THR A 109 5.57 7.26 6.22
C THR A 109 5.20 8.73 6.18
N ILE A 110 5.89 9.55 6.97
CA ILE A 110 5.63 10.97 7.19
C ILE A 110 6.89 11.74 6.85
N ASN A 111 6.77 12.79 6.05
CA ASN A 111 7.82 13.78 5.85
C ASN A 111 7.61 14.93 6.84
N VAL A 112 8.68 15.37 7.51
CA VAL A 112 8.69 16.56 8.36
C VAL A 112 9.82 17.49 7.95
N LEU A 113 9.57 18.80 8.00
CA LEU A 113 10.60 19.79 7.75
C LEU A 113 11.62 19.79 8.91
N ASN A 114 12.90 19.67 8.57
CA ASN A 114 14.00 19.62 9.53
C ASN A 114 14.31 21.02 10.10
N ILE A 115 13.48 21.46 11.06
CA ILE A 115 13.60 22.80 11.70
C ILE A 115 14.60 22.77 12.87
N ALA A 116 14.61 21.70 13.66
CA ALA A 116 15.54 21.50 14.77
C ALA A 116 15.73 20.01 15.04
N TYR A 117 16.77 19.64 15.79
CA TYR A 117 17.09 18.24 16.10
C TYR A 117 15.97 17.55 16.89
N GLU A 118 15.48 18.18 17.96
CA GLU A 118 14.41 17.62 18.79
C GLU A 118 13.05 17.75 18.11
N LYS A 119 12.56 16.62 17.61
CA LYS A 119 11.28 16.50 16.91
C LYS A 119 10.39 15.52 17.63
N GLN A 120 9.13 15.89 17.82
CA GLN A 120 8.11 14.98 18.32
C GLN A 120 7.01 14.83 17.28
N VAL A 121 6.80 13.61 16.80
CA VAL A 121 5.75 13.28 15.84
C VAL A 121 4.75 12.35 16.51
N TYR A 122 3.47 12.73 16.45
CA TYR A 122 2.37 11.95 17.00
C TYR A 122 1.29 11.77 15.95
N ILE A 123 0.64 10.62 15.98
CA ILE A 123 -0.49 10.32 15.11
C ILE A 123 -1.68 10.15 16.03
N ARG A 124 -2.63 11.08 15.91
CA ARG A 124 -3.89 11.04 16.65
C ARG A 124 -4.94 10.39 15.78
N TYR A 125 -5.61 9.38 16.31
CA TYR A 125 -6.59 8.61 15.57
C TYR A 125 -7.80 8.23 16.41
N THR A 126 -8.89 7.88 15.74
CA THR A 126 -10.17 7.50 16.31
C THR A 126 -10.83 6.43 15.44
N THR A 127 -11.67 5.60 16.06
CA THR A 127 -12.54 4.63 15.38
C THR A 127 -14.02 4.86 15.68
N ASP A 128 -14.36 6.01 16.31
CA ASP A 128 -15.70 6.29 16.85
C ASP A 128 -16.16 7.72 16.58
N ASN A 129 -15.84 8.26 15.40
CA ASN A 129 -16.17 9.62 14.96
C ASN A 129 -15.69 10.69 15.96
N TRP A 130 -14.45 10.58 16.44
CA TRP A 130 -13.79 11.53 17.35
C TRP A 130 -14.43 11.66 18.74
N ARG A 131 -15.30 10.73 19.15
CA ARG A 131 -15.81 10.68 20.53
C ARG A 131 -14.68 10.33 21.49
N THR A 132 -13.81 9.42 21.08
CA THR A 132 -12.54 9.12 21.74
C THR A 132 -11.40 9.28 20.73
N ASN A 133 -10.20 9.52 21.25
CA ASN A 133 -9.00 9.59 20.44
C ASN A 133 -7.84 8.91 21.17
N ILE A 134 -6.98 8.30 20.39
CA ILE A 134 -5.77 7.62 20.82
C ILE A 134 -4.59 8.28 20.10
N GLU A 135 -3.44 8.37 20.76
CA GLU A 135 -2.21 8.86 20.15
C GLU A 135 -1.16 7.74 20.10
N THR A 136 -0.51 7.60 18.95
CA THR A 136 0.70 6.78 18.80
C THR A 136 1.87 7.65 18.36
N ILE A 137 3.09 7.22 18.67
CA ILE A 137 4.31 7.98 18.39
C ILE A 137 4.83 7.63 16.98
N GLY A 138 5.17 8.65 16.20
CA GLY A 138 5.95 8.51 14.98
C GLY A 138 7.44 8.40 15.33
N ARG A 139 8.13 7.41 14.77
CA ARG A 139 9.56 7.17 14.99
C ARG A 139 10.37 7.62 13.79
N TYR A 140 11.54 8.19 14.04
CA TYR A 140 12.47 8.57 12.98
C TYR A 140 12.88 7.35 12.15
N LYS A 141 12.94 7.53 10.82
CA LYS A 141 13.30 6.49 9.85
C LYS A 141 14.62 6.83 9.16
N SER A 142 14.70 8.00 8.52
CA SER A 142 15.88 8.47 7.77
C SER A 142 15.75 9.95 7.40
N SER A 143 16.82 10.63 7.03
CA SER A 143 16.75 11.93 6.33
C SER A 143 16.73 11.72 4.81
N VAL A 144 16.18 12.68 4.06
CA VAL A 144 16.25 12.67 2.58
C VAL A 144 17.63 13.19 2.16
N THR A 145 18.41 12.31 1.55
CA THR A 145 19.86 12.45 1.30
C THR A 145 20.26 13.64 0.43
N ASN A 146 19.34 14.24 -0.33
CA ASN A 146 19.69 15.22 -1.35
C ASN A 146 19.81 16.65 -0.81
N ASP A 147 19.20 16.96 0.34
CA ASP A 147 19.18 18.33 0.88
C ASP A 147 19.15 18.41 2.42
N ASP A 148 19.00 17.29 3.15
CA ASP A 148 18.82 17.25 4.63
C ASP A 148 17.72 18.18 5.21
N THR A 149 16.88 18.74 4.35
CA THR A 149 15.79 19.66 4.75
C THR A 149 14.55 18.93 5.21
N ILE A 150 14.40 17.63 4.89
CA ILE A 150 13.23 16.83 5.21
C ILE A 150 13.67 15.53 5.87
N ASP A 151 13.11 15.26 7.05
CA ASP A 151 13.25 13.99 7.75
C ASP A 151 12.02 13.11 7.51
N LYS A 152 12.25 11.80 7.40
CA LYS A 152 11.20 10.79 7.32
C LYS A 152 10.97 10.14 8.68
N PHE A 153 9.71 10.07 9.06
CA PHE A 153 9.20 9.35 10.22
C PHE A 153 8.27 8.23 9.75
N THR A 154 8.09 7.22 10.59
CA THR A 154 7.18 6.11 10.36
C THR A 154 6.32 5.86 11.59
N PHE A 155 5.11 5.38 11.38
CA PHE A 155 4.20 5.00 12.46
C PHE A 155 3.43 3.74 12.13
N ILE A 156 2.89 3.14 13.18
CA ILE A 156 2.04 1.96 13.08
C ILE A 156 0.81 2.21 13.97
N ILE A 157 -0.38 2.08 13.37
CA ILE A 157 -1.64 1.94 14.10
C ILE A 157 -2.09 0.49 13.92
N SER A 158 -2.22 -0.23 15.04
CA SER A 158 -2.73 -1.61 15.03
C SER A 158 -4.21 -1.60 15.39
N LEU A 159 -5.07 -1.92 14.42
CA LEU A 159 -6.50 -2.05 14.64
C LEU A 159 -6.84 -3.43 15.24
N PRO A 160 -7.94 -3.54 16.01
CA PRO A 160 -8.40 -4.81 16.54
C PRO A 160 -8.61 -5.85 15.43
N THR A 161 -8.33 -7.10 15.73
CA THR A 161 -8.43 -8.15 14.72
C THR A 161 -9.88 -8.51 14.32
N ASP A 162 -10.83 -8.02 15.09
CA ASP A 162 -12.28 -8.08 14.91
C ASP A 162 -12.86 -6.73 14.45
N PHE A 163 -12.03 -5.85 13.90
CA PHE A 163 -12.47 -4.56 13.36
C PHE A 163 -13.59 -4.77 12.32
N PRO A 164 -14.81 -4.20 12.54
CA PRO A 164 -15.97 -4.54 11.74
C PRO A 164 -15.86 -4.13 10.27
N LEU A 165 -16.48 -4.90 9.37
CA LEU A 165 -16.66 -4.48 7.98
C LEU A 165 -17.45 -3.17 7.91
N GLY A 166 -16.96 -2.22 7.11
CA GLY A 166 -17.51 -0.87 6.99
C GLY A 166 -17.12 0.08 8.13
N ALA A 167 -16.40 -0.39 9.15
CA ALA A 167 -15.85 0.49 10.17
C ALA A 167 -14.69 1.33 9.60
N THR A 168 -14.53 2.53 10.16
CA THR A 168 -13.51 3.48 9.73
C THR A 168 -12.56 3.83 10.88
N CYS A 169 -11.30 4.02 10.53
CA CYS A 169 -10.30 4.64 11.38
C CYS A 169 -9.91 5.98 10.74
N GLU A 170 -10.09 7.07 11.48
CA GLU A 170 -9.64 8.39 11.05
C GLU A 170 -8.36 8.77 11.78
N PHE A 171 -7.40 9.37 11.09
CA PHE A 171 -6.18 9.86 11.74
C PHE A 171 -5.68 11.20 11.16
N CYS A 172 -4.89 11.90 11.96
CA CYS A 172 -4.14 13.08 11.60
C CYS A 172 -2.77 13.09 12.29
N ILE A 173 -1.84 13.88 11.77
CA ILE A 173 -0.45 13.91 12.22
C ILE A 173 -0.19 15.24 12.92
N ARG A 174 0.45 15.17 14.08
CA ARG A 174 0.90 16.30 14.89
C ARG A 174 2.42 16.29 14.96
N TYR A 175 3.04 17.36 14.49
CA TYR A 175 4.50 17.57 14.56
C TYR A 175 4.81 18.73 15.51
N ILE A 176 5.61 18.48 16.54
CA ILE A 176 6.10 19.49 17.48
C ILE A 176 7.61 19.65 17.32
N VAL A 177 8.04 20.89 17.15
CA VAL A 177 9.46 21.28 17.08
C VAL A 177 9.62 22.70 17.61
N ASN A 178 10.65 22.95 18.44
CA ASN A 178 10.88 24.25 19.09
C ASN A 178 9.63 24.81 19.81
N GLY A 179 8.78 23.95 20.38
CA GLY A 179 7.53 24.34 21.05
C GLY A 179 6.38 24.74 20.11
N ILE A 180 6.58 24.74 18.78
CA ILE A 180 5.54 25.03 17.79
C ILE A 180 4.90 23.72 17.32
N THR A 181 3.57 23.73 17.17
CA THR A 181 2.80 22.57 16.70
C THR A 181 2.28 22.79 15.28
N TYR A 182 2.61 21.85 14.39
CA TYR A 182 2.12 21.74 13.03
C TYR A 182 1.21 20.53 12.89
N TRP A 183 0.22 20.62 11.99
CA TRP A 183 -0.77 19.58 11.78
C TRP A 183 -0.90 19.24 10.30
N ASP A 184 -0.86 17.94 10.01
CA ASP A 184 -1.39 17.40 8.77
C ASP A 184 -2.70 16.65 9.06
N ASN A 185 -3.80 17.30 8.74
CA ASN A 185 -5.15 16.75 8.87
C ASN A 185 -5.87 16.73 7.52
N ASN A 186 -5.11 16.64 6.42
CA ASN A 186 -5.67 16.55 5.08
C ASN A 186 -6.71 17.66 4.80
N LYS A 187 -6.36 18.93 5.05
CA LYS A 187 -7.26 20.09 4.87
C LYS A 187 -8.59 19.94 5.64
N ARG A 188 -8.52 19.49 6.90
CA ARG A 188 -9.67 19.21 7.80
C ARG A 188 -10.52 18.00 7.44
N ALA A 189 -10.16 17.22 6.42
CA ALA A 189 -10.86 15.99 6.07
C ALA A 189 -10.35 14.76 6.83
N ASN A 190 -9.18 14.86 7.47
CA ASN A 190 -8.40 13.73 8.02
C ASN A 190 -8.09 12.64 6.98
N TYR A 191 -7.30 11.66 7.39
CA TYR A 191 -7.07 10.44 6.62
C TYR A 191 -8.03 9.36 7.11
N ILE A 192 -8.80 8.78 6.19
CA ILE A 192 -9.84 7.81 6.51
C ILE A 192 -9.42 6.44 5.96
N VAL A 193 -9.26 5.47 6.86
CA VAL A 193 -9.04 4.05 6.51
C VAL A 193 -10.33 3.29 6.75
N GLU A 194 -10.75 2.49 5.77
CA GLU A 194 -11.99 1.71 5.83
C GLU A 194 -11.67 0.20 5.82
N ALA A 195 -12.38 -0.56 6.64
CA ALA A 195 -12.38 -2.02 6.56
C ALA A 195 -13.36 -2.49 5.49
N VAL A 196 -12.84 -3.05 4.40
CA VAL A 196 -13.61 -3.53 3.28
C VAL A 196 -13.55 -5.05 3.15
N GLY A 197 -14.56 -5.63 2.52
CA GLY A 197 -14.57 -7.05 2.20
C GLY A 197 -13.40 -7.41 1.29
N ASN A 198 -12.57 -8.38 1.70
CA ASN A 198 -11.58 -9.02 0.84
C ASN A 198 -12.31 -9.94 -0.15
N ILE A 199 -12.92 -9.32 -1.16
CA ILE A 199 -13.52 -10.03 -2.28
C ILE A 199 -12.37 -10.31 -3.27
N PRO A 200 -12.06 -11.58 -3.57
CA PRO A 200 -11.13 -11.92 -4.63
C PRO A 200 -11.49 -11.14 -5.89
N ILE A 201 -10.49 -10.51 -6.53
CA ILE A 201 -10.68 -9.59 -7.67
C ILE A 201 -11.55 -10.22 -8.76
N ASP A 202 -11.44 -11.54 -8.94
CA ASP A 202 -12.25 -12.33 -9.88
C ASP A 202 -13.77 -12.27 -9.56
N MET A 203 -14.15 -12.35 -8.28
CA MET A 203 -15.56 -12.23 -7.86
C MET A 203 -16.12 -10.80 -7.95
N LYS A 204 -15.28 -9.75 -7.88
CA LYS A 204 -15.72 -8.36 -8.13
C LYS A 204 -16.10 -8.15 -9.60
N LEU A 205 -15.34 -8.74 -10.53
CA LEU A 205 -15.65 -8.69 -11.96
C LEU A 205 -16.95 -9.43 -12.26
N ILE A 206 -17.12 -10.63 -11.69
CA ILE A 206 -18.35 -11.43 -11.80
C ILE A 206 -19.56 -10.65 -11.25
N ALA A 207 -19.47 -10.07 -10.06
CA ALA A 207 -20.57 -9.29 -9.47
C ALA A 207 -20.96 -8.06 -10.31
N LYS A 208 -19.98 -7.40 -10.96
CA LYS A 208 -20.23 -6.27 -11.87
C LYS A 208 -20.95 -6.74 -13.14
N THR A 209 -20.54 -7.87 -13.71
CA THR A 209 -21.18 -8.51 -14.89
C THR A 209 -22.61 -8.96 -14.59
N PHE A 210 -22.85 -9.58 -13.42
CA PHE A 210 -24.21 -9.97 -13.01
C PHE A 210 -25.13 -8.76 -12.77
N LYS A 211 -24.62 -7.67 -12.19
CA LYS A 211 -25.40 -6.44 -12.02
C LYS A 211 -25.68 -5.75 -13.35
N LEU A 212 -24.73 -5.75 -14.29
CA LEU A 212 -24.96 -5.23 -15.65
C LEU A 212 -26.03 -6.04 -16.38
N SER A 213 -25.93 -7.38 -16.34
CA SER A 213 -26.88 -8.30 -16.99
C SER A 213 -28.32 -8.14 -16.49
N LYS A 214 -28.52 -7.91 -15.18
CA LYS A 214 -29.87 -7.69 -14.62
C LYS A 214 -30.48 -6.35 -15.03
N ASN A 215 -29.68 -5.32 -15.28
CA ASN A 215 -30.19 -4.04 -15.76
C ASN A 215 -30.57 -4.07 -17.24
N THR A 216 -29.93 -4.89 -18.06
CA THR A 216 -30.25 -5.00 -19.49
C THR A 216 -31.57 -5.74 -19.75
N HIS A 217 -31.96 -6.69 -18.88
CA HIS A 217 -33.23 -7.42 -19.03
C HIS A 217 -34.48 -6.61 -18.63
N ASN A 218 -34.33 -5.53 -17.85
CA ASN A 218 -35.48 -4.71 -17.42
C ASN A 218 -35.78 -3.53 -18.35
N GLN A 219 -35.03 -3.32 -19.44
CA GLN A 219 -35.28 -2.23 -20.41
C GLN A 219 -36.00 -2.67 -21.69
N GLN A 220 -36.44 -3.92 -21.81
CA GLN A 220 -37.13 -4.44 -23.00
C GLN A 220 -38.65 -4.67 -22.85
N MET A 221 -39.29 -4.29 -21.73
CA MET A 221 -40.74 -4.51 -21.53
C MET A 221 -41.57 -3.23 -21.27
N ILE A 222 -41.17 -2.08 -21.81
CA ILE A 222 -42.04 -0.89 -21.83
C ILE A 222 -41.91 -0.18 -23.18
N LYS A 223 -42.52 -0.75 -24.22
CA LYS A 223 -42.99 -0.04 -25.43
C LYS A 223 -44.11 -0.86 -26.06
N ASP A 224 -45.31 -0.71 -25.50
CA ASP A 224 -46.56 -0.82 -26.27
C ASP A 224 -47.04 0.61 -26.57
#